data_AF-A0AAD2PXM1-F1
#
_entry.id   AF-A0AAD2PXM1-F1
#
_cell.length_a   1.000
_cell.length_b   1.000
_cell.length_c   1.000
_cell.angle_alpha   90.00
_cell.angle_beta   90.00
_cell.angle_gamma   90.00
#
_symmetry.space_group_name_H-M   'P 1'
#
loop_
_entity.id
_entity.type
_entity.pdbx_description
1 polymer ?
#
loop_
_entity_poly.entity_id
_entity_poly.type
_entity_poly.pdbx_seq_one_letter_code
_entity_poly.pdbx_strand_id
1 'polypeptide(L)'
;MKIACITILLATEASAFLGIGEPMQRAPLLDEIMKSKSIEKLSINLDVGGSKEESHIVIRDTIFDFHLGAPLEHHVSLPGINGPHPSVSSGAQNLEVINGGHFVSMAGTQDVKLANSCWEINWKKDTPAGALICGFEVMEDYERNEATLTKGRTYLTFPIWNQEGLDYAREQKADVMERAEAALKEKDDEMHKISETNNPLMKALHYRNAYAAVERYSLMPVKRMEMVPGDDEVLKLRNDLFLTTKGLIWTKVLPAGRQVLLGTATISGTVSDE
;
A
#
# COMPACT_ATOMS: atom_id res chain seq x y z
N MET A 1 -8.22 -25.03 -6.91
CA MET A 1 -8.97 -23.98 -7.64
C MET A 1 -9.29 -22.78 -6.70
N LYS A 2 -8.26 -22.08 -6.19
CA LYS A 2 -8.38 -20.97 -5.20
C LYS A 2 -7.28 -19.89 -5.40
N ILE A 3 -6.91 -19.61 -6.65
CA ILE A 3 -5.89 -18.58 -6.99
C ILE A 3 -6.52 -17.39 -7.78
N ALA A 4 -7.81 -17.46 -8.11
CA ALA A 4 -8.45 -16.45 -8.96
C ALA A 4 -8.91 -15.15 -8.25
N CYS A 5 -8.87 -15.05 -6.92
CA CYS A 5 -9.41 -13.86 -6.20
C CYS A 5 -8.38 -12.77 -5.85
N ILE A 6 -7.08 -12.98 -6.04
CA ILE A 6 -6.05 -11.97 -5.67
C ILE A 6 -5.76 -11.00 -6.83
N THR A 7 -6.23 -11.30 -8.05
CA THR A 7 -5.74 -10.63 -9.27
C THR A 7 -6.45 -9.31 -9.61
N ILE A 8 -7.63 -9.04 -9.05
CA ILE A 8 -8.36 -7.79 -9.32
C ILE A 8 -8.00 -6.70 -8.31
N LEU A 9 -7.32 -7.04 -7.20
CA LEU A 9 -7.13 -6.17 -6.05
C LEU A 9 -6.18 -4.98 -6.30
N LEU A 10 -5.13 -5.05 -7.13
CA LEU A 10 -4.11 -3.98 -7.10
C LEU A 10 -4.51 -2.68 -7.82
N ALA A 11 -5.22 -2.76 -8.95
CA ALA A 11 -5.79 -1.58 -9.61
C ALA A 11 -7.08 -1.10 -8.92
N THR A 12 -7.78 -2.02 -8.23
CA THR A 12 -8.93 -1.65 -7.41
C THR A 12 -8.57 -1.23 -6.00
N GLU A 13 -7.36 -1.45 -5.47
CA GLU A 13 -7.03 -1.03 -4.10
C GLU A 13 -6.79 0.47 -4.04
N ALA A 14 -6.13 1.06 -5.04
CA ALA A 14 -6.16 2.51 -5.26
C ALA A 14 -7.60 3.04 -5.44
N SER A 15 -8.49 2.25 -6.06
CA SER A 15 -9.91 2.59 -6.22
C SER A 15 -10.78 2.29 -4.99
N ALA A 16 -10.28 1.44 -4.09
CA ALA A 16 -10.89 0.96 -2.88
C ALA A 16 -10.28 1.68 -1.68
N PHE A 17 -9.58 2.81 -1.90
CA PHE A 17 -9.21 3.65 -0.79
C PHE A 17 -10.45 4.34 -0.21
N LEU A 18 -11.33 5.07 -0.93
CA LEU A 18 -12.53 5.66 -0.30
C LEU A 18 -13.76 5.77 -1.21
N GLY A 19 -14.91 5.37 -0.67
CA GLY A 19 -16.22 5.46 -1.32
C GLY A 19 -17.39 5.44 -0.34
N ILE A 20 -17.19 5.86 0.91
CA ILE A 20 -18.26 6.11 1.89
C ILE A 20 -17.84 7.37 2.65
N GLY A 21 -18.35 8.51 2.22
CA GLY A 21 -18.04 9.81 2.82
C GLY A 21 -18.49 10.94 1.91
N GLU A 22 -19.01 12.02 2.51
CA GLU A 22 -19.33 13.25 1.78
C GLU A 22 -18.08 13.78 1.06
N PRO A 23 -18.25 14.49 -0.09
CA PRO A 23 -17.12 15.02 -0.83
C PRO A 23 -16.34 16.02 0.05
N MET A 24 -15.22 15.58 0.61
CA MET A 24 -14.22 16.50 1.18
C MET A 24 -13.74 17.43 0.06
N GLN A 25 -13.60 18.72 0.39
CA GLN A 25 -13.18 19.73 -0.58
C GLN A 25 -11.93 19.28 -1.34
N ARG A 26 -11.92 19.60 -2.64
CA ARG A 26 -10.83 19.40 -3.62
C ARG A 26 -9.46 19.50 -2.95
N ALA A 27 -8.48 18.74 -3.44
CA ALA A 27 -7.08 18.91 -3.15
C ALA A 27 -6.51 20.23 -3.74
N PRO A 28 -6.41 21.37 -3.00
CA PRO A 28 -5.52 22.47 -3.39
C PRO A 28 -4.05 22.07 -3.22
N LEU A 29 -3.76 20.95 -2.55
CA LEU A 29 -2.40 20.59 -2.16
C LEU A 29 -1.52 20.09 -3.30
N LEU A 30 -2.04 19.46 -4.37
CA LEU A 30 -1.15 18.88 -5.38
C LEU A 30 -0.26 19.96 -6.03
N ASP A 31 -0.87 21.08 -6.41
CA ASP A 31 -0.16 22.22 -6.98
C ASP A 31 0.80 22.87 -5.96
N GLU A 32 0.50 22.80 -4.66
CA GLU A 32 1.36 23.31 -3.59
C GLU A 32 2.54 22.38 -3.29
N ILE A 33 2.33 21.06 -3.34
CA ILE A 33 3.38 20.04 -3.28
C ILE A 33 4.38 20.26 -4.40
N MET A 34 3.85 20.43 -5.62
CA MET A 34 4.65 20.63 -6.83
C MET A 34 5.44 21.95 -6.81
N LYS A 35 5.09 22.91 -5.95
CA LYS A 35 5.85 24.16 -5.75
C LYS A 35 7.04 24.02 -4.80
N SER A 36 7.10 22.96 -3.98
CA SER A 36 8.30 22.69 -3.17
C SER A 36 9.49 22.35 -4.09
N LYS A 37 10.75 22.40 -3.62
CA LYS A 37 11.91 22.12 -4.50
C LYS A 37 12.40 20.66 -4.44
N SER A 38 12.06 19.92 -3.40
CA SER A 38 12.41 18.51 -3.21
C SER A 38 11.56 17.90 -2.10
N ILE A 39 11.26 16.60 -2.21
CA ILE A 39 10.41 15.85 -1.26
C ILE A 39 11.23 15.17 -0.15
N GLU A 40 12.56 15.10 -0.27
CA GLU A 40 13.54 14.46 0.63
C GLU A 40 14.02 13.09 0.14
N LYS A 41 15.18 12.65 0.65
CA LYS A 41 15.78 11.35 0.36
C LYS A 41 15.15 10.30 1.27
N LEU A 42 14.64 9.23 0.68
CA LEU A 42 14.01 8.13 1.42
C LEU A 42 14.87 6.87 1.35
N SER A 43 15.10 6.25 2.50
CA SER A 43 15.66 4.91 2.58
C SER A 43 14.53 3.88 2.64
N ILE A 44 14.53 2.95 1.69
CA ILE A 44 13.47 1.97 1.46
C ILE A 44 14.09 0.58 1.49
N ASN A 45 13.46 -0.31 2.25
CA ASN A 45 13.72 -1.74 2.23
C ASN A 45 12.66 -2.43 1.40
N LEU A 46 13.08 -3.32 0.51
CA LEU A 46 12.20 -4.10 -0.36
C LEU A 46 12.20 -5.55 0.09
N ASP A 47 11.03 -6.11 0.37
CA ASP A 47 10.83 -7.53 0.66
C ASP A 47 10.07 -8.15 -0.52
N VAL A 48 10.79 -8.84 -1.39
CA VAL A 48 10.27 -9.49 -2.59
C VAL A 48 10.09 -10.98 -2.30
N GLY A 49 8.86 -11.46 -2.35
CA GLY A 49 8.49 -12.83 -2.02
C GLY A 49 6.97 -12.99 -1.98
N GLY A 50 6.47 -14.14 -2.43
CA GLY A 50 5.04 -14.45 -2.42
C GLY A 50 4.52 -14.58 -0.99
N SER A 51 3.25 -14.23 -0.75
CA SER A 51 2.59 -14.30 0.56
C SER A 51 2.44 -15.72 1.15
N LYS A 52 3.05 -16.74 0.54
CA LYS A 52 2.86 -18.16 0.85
C LYS A 52 4.14 -18.97 0.97
N GLU A 53 5.32 -18.39 0.74
CA GLU A 53 6.57 -19.15 0.64
C GLU A 53 7.62 -18.63 1.63
N GLU A 54 8.46 -19.53 2.15
CA GLU A 54 9.58 -19.21 3.05
C GLU A 54 10.72 -18.46 2.34
N SER A 55 10.67 -18.37 1.01
CA SER A 55 11.67 -17.70 0.19
C SER A 55 11.35 -16.23 -0.02
N HIS A 56 12.24 -15.38 0.48
CA HIS A 56 12.17 -13.93 0.35
C HIS A 56 13.54 -13.36 -0.06
N ILE A 57 13.53 -12.35 -0.93
CA ILE A 57 14.67 -11.47 -1.20
C ILE A 57 14.41 -10.16 -0.46
N VAL A 58 15.15 -9.96 0.63
CA VAL A 58 15.15 -8.68 1.36
C VAL A 58 16.30 -7.82 0.82
N ILE A 59 15.96 -6.80 0.03
CA ILE A 59 16.89 -5.77 -0.46
C ILE A 59 16.87 -4.63 0.54
N ARG A 60 18.03 -4.32 1.10
CA ARG A 60 18.20 -3.29 2.12
C ARG A 60 18.88 -2.06 1.55
N ASP A 61 18.62 -0.93 2.19
CA ASP A 61 19.32 0.34 1.94
C ASP A 61 19.18 0.85 0.50
N THR A 62 18.00 0.64 -0.10
CA THR A 62 17.65 1.30 -1.37
C THR A 62 17.33 2.76 -1.08
N ILE A 63 18.13 3.69 -1.58
CA ILE A 63 17.99 5.13 -1.32
C ILE A 63 17.56 5.83 -2.60
N PHE A 64 16.41 6.51 -2.52
CA PHE A 64 15.87 7.34 -3.59
C PHE A 64 15.87 8.81 -3.21
N ASP A 65 16.23 9.66 -4.17
CA ASP A 65 16.11 11.11 -4.07
C ASP A 65 15.03 11.64 -5.00
N PHE A 66 14.06 12.34 -4.40
CA PHE A 66 12.84 12.78 -5.05
C PHE A 66 12.98 14.24 -5.51
N HIS A 67 13.24 14.39 -6.81
CA HIS A 67 13.38 15.69 -7.47
C HIS A 67 12.09 16.11 -8.16
N LEU A 68 11.75 17.39 -8.06
CA LEU A 68 10.67 17.99 -8.83
C LEU A 68 11.23 18.50 -10.16
N GLY A 69 10.69 18.01 -11.27
CA GLY A 69 11.19 18.29 -12.61
C GLY A 69 10.92 17.17 -13.59
N ALA A 70 11.08 17.47 -14.87
CA ALA A 70 10.90 16.48 -15.94
C ALA A 70 11.82 15.27 -15.70
N PRO A 71 11.32 14.04 -15.91
CA PRO A 71 12.14 12.85 -15.80
C PRO A 71 13.21 12.83 -16.89
N LEU A 72 14.22 11.99 -16.70
CA LEU A 72 15.22 11.71 -17.74
C LEU A 72 14.56 11.22 -19.03
N GLU A 73 15.24 11.42 -20.18
CA GLU A 73 14.73 11.07 -21.51
C GLU A 73 14.29 9.60 -21.60
N HIS A 74 15.02 8.71 -20.90
CA HIS A 74 14.66 7.31 -20.72
C HIS A 74 14.17 7.08 -19.29
N HIS A 75 12.86 6.91 -19.14
CA HIS A 75 12.21 6.56 -17.87
C HIS A 75 11.11 5.52 -18.09
N VAL A 76 10.76 4.78 -17.03
CA VAL A 76 9.65 3.82 -17.09
C VAL A 76 8.30 4.53 -17.23
N SER A 77 7.38 3.96 -17.98
CA SER A 77 6.01 4.49 -18.08
C SER A 77 5.28 4.29 -16.75
N LEU A 78 4.71 5.37 -16.20
CA LEU A 78 3.99 5.34 -14.93
C LEU A 78 2.49 5.11 -15.14
N PRO A 79 1.83 4.36 -14.23
CA PRO A 79 0.46 3.90 -14.42
C PRO A 79 -0.61 5.01 -14.35
N GLY A 80 -0.32 6.17 -13.76
CA GLY A 80 -1.23 7.31 -13.68
C GLY A 80 -1.19 8.14 -14.96
N ILE A 81 -0.07 8.82 -15.22
CA ILE A 81 0.10 9.70 -16.39
C ILE A 81 0.01 8.95 -17.73
N ASN A 82 0.48 7.70 -17.80
CA ASN A 82 0.34 6.86 -18.99
C ASN A 82 -0.87 5.90 -18.90
N GLY A 83 -1.72 6.10 -17.90
CA GLY A 83 -2.89 5.28 -17.62
C GLY A 83 -4.18 5.79 -18.24
N PRO A 84 -5.33 5.17 -17.85
CA PRO A 84 -6.65 5.59 -18.31
C PRO A 84 -7.11 6.94 -17.73
N HIS A 85 -6.51 7.38 -16.61
CA HIS A 85 -6.91 8.59 -15.89
C HIS A 85 -5.69 9.50 -15.62
N PRO A 86 -5.10 10.14 -16.64
CA PRO A 86 -3.95 11.02 -16.46
C PRO A 86 -4.27 12.27 -15.63
N SER A 87 -5.54 12.68 -15.55
CA SER A 87 -5.97 13.89 -14.81
C SER A 87 -5.86 13.78 -13.29
N VAL A 88 -5.64 12.57 -12.74
CA VAL A 88 -5.41 12.37 -11.30
C VAL A 88 -3.92 12.28 -10.94
N SER A 89 -3.03 12.31 -11.94
CA SER A 89 -1.58 12.24 -11.75
C SER A 89 -0.97 13.63 -11.68
N SER A 90 0.07 13.79 -10.87
CA SER A 90 0.98 14.95 -10.86
C SER A 90 1.88 15.03 -12.11
N GLY A 91 1.82 14.04 -13.00
CA GLY A 91 2.78 13.82 -14.06
C GLY A 91 4.05 13.13 -13.55
N ALA A 92 4.80 12.55 -14.49
CA ALA A 92 6.08 11.91 -14.19
C ALA A 92 7.11 12.95 -13.74
N GLN A 93 7.80 12.65 -12.64
CA GLN A 93 8.84 13.44 -12.02
C GLN A 93 10.14 12.65 -11.98
N ASN A 94 11.27 13.36 -11.89
CA ASN A 94 12.59 12.73 -11.82
C ASN A 94 12.81 12.03 -10.47
N LEU A 95 13.18 10.75 -10.52
CA LEU A 95 13.61 9.98 -9.35
C LEU A 95 15.08 9.63 -9.55
N GLU A 96 15.96 10.05 -8.65
CA GLU A 96 17.37 9.67 -8.69
C GLU A 96 17.60 8.48 -7.74
N VAL A 97 18.27 7.44 -8.25
CA VAL A 97 18.67 6.29 -7.42
C VAL A 97 20.08 6.57 -6.89
N ILE A 98 20.18 6.94 -5.61
CA ILE A 98 21.47 7.12 -4.94
C ILE A 98 22.10 5.76 -4.64
N ASN A 99 21.29 4.82 -4.14
CA ASN A 99 21.71 3.45 -3.85
C ASN A 99 20.59 2.49 -4.27
N GLY A 100 20.90 1.50 -5.12
CA GLY A 100 19.93 0.47 -5.51
C GLY A 100 19.64 -0.53 -4.38
N GLY A 101 20.45 -0.51 -3.32
CA GLY A 101 20.38 -1.44 -2.22
C GLY A 101 21.10 -2.76 -2.52
N HIS A 102 21.13 -3.62 -1.51
CA HIS A 102 21.83 -4.90 -1.59
C HIS A 102 21.05 -6.00 -0.87
N PHE A 103 21.32 -7.26 -1.23
CA PHE A 103 20.79 -8.42 -0.52
C PHE A 103 21.87 -9.47 -0.33
N VAL A 104 21.66 -10.38 0.63
CA VAL A 104 22.59 -11.49 0.91
C VAL A 104 22.11 -12.74 0.17
N SER A 105 22.85 -13.12 -0.87
CA SER A 105 22.68 -14.37 -1.62
C SER A 105 23.53 -15.51 -1.02
N MET A 106 23.39 -16.73 -1.55
CA MET A 106 24.28 -17.85 -1.20
C MET A 106 25.75 -17.59 -1.62
N ALA A 107 25.99 -16.70 -2.57
CA ALA A 107 27.33 -16.30 -3.04
C ALA A 107 27.90 -15.09 -2.27
N GLY A 108 27.18 -14.57 -1.28
CA GLY A 108 27.53 -13.35 -0.54
C GLY A 108 26.62 -12.17 -0.88
N THR A 109 27.05 -10.97 -0.49
CA THR A 109 26.33 -9.72 -0.74
C THR A 109 26.31 -9.39 -2.24
N GLN A 110 25.12 -9.11 -2.78
CA GLN A 110 24.92 -8.69 -4.15
C GLN A 110 24.21 -7.34 -4.19
N ASP A 111 24.73 -6.43 -5.00
CA ASP A 111 24.16 -5.10 -5.21
C ASP A 111 23.12 -5.13 -6.32
N VAL A 112 22.00 -4.46 -6.08
CA VAL A 112 20.88 -4.37 -7.03
C VAL A 112 21.06 -3.14 -7.90
N LYS A 113 21.04 -3.31 -9.22
CA LYS A 113 21.17 -2.24 -10.20
C LYS A 113 19.79 -1.81 -10.69
N LEU A 114 19.45 -0.56 -10.39
CA LEU A 114 18.20 0.08 -10.82
C LEU A 114 18.51 1.20 -11.81
N ALA A 115 17.66 1.38 -12.81
CA ALA A 115 17.80 2.43 -13.82
C ALA A 115 16.43 3.01 -14.23
N ASN A 116 16.44 4.05 -15.07
CA ASN A 116 15.25 4.61 -15.73
C ASN A 116 14.12 4.97 -14.74
N SER A 117 14.50 5.52 -13.59
CA SER A 117 13.61 5.77 -12.47
C SER A 117 12.81 7.07 -12.63
N CYS A 118 11.56 7.04 -12.17
CA CYS A 118 10.67 8.20 -12.11
C CYS A 118 9.61 8.00 -11.03
N TRP A 119 8.93 9.07 -10.63
CA TRP A 119 7.85 8.99 -9.65
C TRP A 119 6.67 9.88 -10.03
N GLU A 120 5.49 9.59 -9.49
CA GLU A 120 4.30 10.45 -9.59
C GLU A 120 3.46 10.33 -8.30
N ILE A 121 2.64 11.34 -8.04
CA ILE A 121 1.57 11.25 -7.05
C ILE A 121 0.25 11.16 -7.79
N ASN A 122 -0.52 10.13 -7.47
CA ASN A 122 -1.87 9.95 -7.98
C ASN A 122 -2.88 10.26 -6.88
N TRP A 123 -3.74 11.26 -7.09
CA TRP A 123 -4.75 11.67 -6.13
C TRP A 123 -6.11 11.77 -6.80
N LYS A 124 -7.04 10.90 -6.40
CA LYS A 124 -8.41 10.92 -6.93
C LYS A 124 -9.21 12.02 -6.24
N LYS A 125 -10.08 12.69 -6.99
CA LYS A 125 -10.99 13.66 -6.40
C LYS A 125 -11.88 12.98 -5.35
N ASP A 126 -12.10 13.67 -4.23
CA ASP A 126 -12.98 13.26 -3.13
C ASP A 126 -12.47 12.01 -2.37
N THR A 127 -11.17 11.67 -2.46
CA THR A 127 -10.53 10.65 -1.61
C THR A 127 -9.56 11.29 -0.60
N PRO A 128 -9.64 10.96 0.70
CA PRO A 128 -8.68 11.45 1.70
C PRO A 128 -7.26 10.88 1.59
N ALA A 129 -7.06 9.84 0.77
CA ALA A 129 -5.74 9.32 0.45
C ALA A 129 -5.42 9.47 -1.04
N GLY A 130 -4.15 9.74 -1.33
CA GLY A 130 -3.51 9.56 -2.62
C GLY A 130 -2.49 8.41 -2.58
N ALA A 131 -1.73 8.26 -3.65
CA ALA A 131 -0.69 7.25 -3.77
C ALA A 131 0.59 7.86 -4.37
N LEU A 132 1.71 7.71 -3.68
CA LEU A 132 3.04 7.93 -4.23
C LEU A 132 3.43 6.67 -5.01
N ILE A 133 3.69 6.82 -6.30
CA ILE A 133 4.12 5.72 -7.16
C ILE A 133 5.55 6.01 -7.62
N CYS A 134 6.45 5.09 -7.35
CA CYS A 134 7.82 5.12 -7.87
C CYS A 134 7.95 4.01 -8.90
N GLY A 135 8.44 4.31 -10.09
CA GLY A 135 8.77 3.32 -11.11
C GLY A 135 10.26 3.29 -11.36
N PHE A 136 10.81 2.09 -11.59
CA PHE A 136 12.19 1.91 -12.04
C PHE A 136 12.34 0.61 -12.81
N GLU A 137 13.46 0.47 -13.52
CA GLU A 137 13.84 -0.72 -14.25
C GLU A 137 14.92 -1.48 -13.51
N VAL A 138 14.65 -2.75 -13.22
CA VAL A 138 15.62 -3.72 -12.69
C VAL A 138 16.42 -4.26 -13.88
N MET A 139 17.74 -4.14 -13.83
CA MET A 139 18.60 -4.38 -15.00
C MET A 139 18.90 -5.87 -15.27
N GLU A 140 18.89 -6.68 -14.21
CA GLU A 140 19.28 -8.09 -14.19
C GLU A 140 18.28 -8.88 -13.32
N ASP A 141 18.15 -10.18 -13.54
CA ASP A 141 17.34 -11.04 -12.66
C ASP A 141 18.10 -11.28 -11.35
N TYR A 142 17.44 -11.10 -10.22
CA TYR A 142 18.01 -11.39 -8.89
C TYR A 142 17.26 -12.53 -8.24
N GLU A 143 17.97 -13.59 -7.86
CA GLU A 143 17.40 -14.81 -7.32
C GLU A 143 17.95 -15.13 -5.93
N ARG A 144 17.07 -15.57 -5.03
CA ARG A 144 17.44 -16.16 -3.73
C ARG A 144 16.44 -17.25 -3.38
N ASN A 145 16.93 -18.49 -3.32
CA ASN A 145 16.09 -19.68 -3.15
C ASN A 145 15.03 -19.74 -4.27
N GLU A 146 13.75 -19.77 -3.93
CA GLU A 146 12.63 -19.80 -4.88
C GLU A 146 12.10 -18.39 -5.22
N ALA A 147 12.57 -17.35 -4.54
CA ALA A 147 12.18 -15.97 -4.83
C ALA A 147 13.04 -15.39 -5.95
N THR A 148 12.38 -14.72 -6.90
CA THR A 148 13.02 -14.06 -8.06
C THR A 148 12.48 -12.65 -8.22
N LEU A 149 13.36 -11.65 -8.17
CA LEU A 149 13.08 -10.31 -8.66
C LEU A 149 13.47 -10.27 -10.15
N THR A 150 12.46 -10.36 -11.01
CA THR A 150 12.68 -10.41 -12.45
C THR A 150 13.11 -9.06 -13.00
N LYS A 151 14.03 -9.10 -13.97
CA LYS A 151 14.44 -7.98 -14.81
C LYS A 151 13.22 -7.29 -15.43
N GLY A 152 13.29 -5.97 -15.50
CA GLY A 152 12.30 -5.12 -16.15
C GLY A 152 11.64 -4.14 -15.20
N ARG A 153 10.43 -3.70 -15.56
CA ARG A 153 9.75 -2.60 -14.88
C ARG A 153 9.16 -3.04 -13.56
N THR A 154 9.54 -2.36 -12.49
CA THR A 154 9.01 -2.56 -11.15
C THR A 154 8.48 -1.23 -10.62
N TYR A 155 7.41 -1.31 -9.84
CA TYR A 155 6.74 -0.17 -9.26
C TYR A 155 6.61 -0.35 -7.75
N LEU A 156 6.86 0.72 -7.02
CA LEU A 156 6.55 0.87 -5.61
C LEU A 156 5.34 1.76 -5.46
N THR A 157 4.48 1.45 -4.49
CA THR A 157 3.32 2.29 -4.16
C THR A 157 3.19 2.47 -2.67
N PHE A 158 3.14 3.73 -2.24
CA PHE A 158 2.95 4.13 -0.84
C PHE A 158 1.71 5.03 -0.73
N PRO A 159 0.77 4.74 0.18
CA PRO A 159 -0.35 5.65 0.44
C PRO A 159 0.14 6.98 1.02
N ILE A 160 -0.35 8.09 0.46
CA ILE A 160 -0.15 9.44 1.00
C ILE A 160 -1.48 9.95 1.56
N TRP A 161 -1.41 10.65 2.67
CA TRP A 161 -2.54 11.27 3.35
C TRP A 161 -2.29 12.76 3.56
N ASN A 162 -3.36 13.55 3.54
CA ASN A 162 -3.37 14.86 4.16
C ASN A 162 -3.72 14.70 5.65
N GLN A 163 -3.39 15.70 6.48
CA GLN A 163 -3.73 15.69 7.92
C GLN A 163 -5.22 15.37 8.15
N GLU A 164 -6.11 16.13 7.51
CA GLU A 164 -7.56 15.99 7.69
C GLU A 164 -8.08 14.62 7.28
N GLY A 165 -7.58 14.07 6.17
CA GLY A 165 -8.00 12.77 5.66
C GLY A 165 -7.45 11.61 6.48
N LEU A 166 -6.25 11.76 7.05
CA LEU A 166 -5.68 10.80 7.98
C LEU A 166 -6.48 10.76 9.28
N ASP A 167 -6.81 11.92 9.85
CA ASP A 167 -7.59 12.02 11.08
C ASP A 167 -9.00 11.43 10.87
N TYR A 168 -9.66 11.78 9.76
CA TYR A 168 -10.94 11.21 9.39
C TYR A 168 -10.88 9.68 9.23
N ALA A 169 -9.86 9.16 8.54
CA ALA A 169 -9.71 7.72 8.33
C ALA A 169 -9.45 6.97 9.66
N ARG A 170 -8.74 7.59 10.60
CA ARG A 170 -8.49 7.03 11.94
C ARG A 170 -9.73 7.01 12.80
N GLU A 171 -10.55 8.06 12.76
CA GLU A 171 -11.84 8.10 13.43
C GLU A 171 -12.76 6.98 12.89
N GLN A 172 -12.84 6.85 11.55
CA GLN A 172 -13.60 5.77 10.91
C GLN A 172 -13.06 4.38 11.26
N LYS A 173 -11.73 4.21 11.33
CA LYS A 173 -11.10 2.98 11.79
C LYS A 173 -11.55 2.65 13.22
N ALA A 174 -11.50 3.61 14.14
CA ALA A 174 -11.89 3.41 15.53
C ALA A 174 -13.35 2.99 15.66
N ASP A 175 -14.27 3.68 14.98
CA ASP A 175 -15.70 3.36 15.01
C ASP A 175 -16.01 1.98 14.40
N VAL A 176 -15.36 1.61 13.29
CA VAL A 176 -15.53 0.27 12.68
C VAL A 176 -14.96 -0.81 13.59
N MET A 177 -13.80 -0.58 14.21
CA MET A 177 -13.17 -1.54 15.12
C MET A 177 -14.00 -1.76 16.39
N GLU A 178 -14.53 -0.68 16.99
CA GLU A 178 -15.42 -0.78 18.15
C GLU A 178 -16.69 -1.60 17.82
N ARG A 179 -17.32 -1.32 16.67
CA ARG A 179 -18.49 -2.09 16.21
C ARG A 179 -18.15 -3.56 15.93
N ALA A 180 -16.97 -3.82 15.39
CA ALA A 180 -16.49 -5.18 15.13
C ALA A 180 -16.22 -5.96 16.42
N GLU A 181 -15.58 -5.33 17.41
CA GLU A 181 -15.36 -5.91 18.73
C GLU A 181 -16.68 -6.18 19.46
N ALA A 182 -17.65 -5.26 19.40
CA ALA A 182 -18.98 -5.47 19.97
C ALA A 182 -19.69 -6.68 19.34
N ALA A 183 -19.60 -6.85 18.02
CA ALA A 183 -20.19 -8.00 17.32
C ALA A 183 -19.50 -9.33 17.69
N LEU A 184 -18.17 -9.33 17.86
CA LEU A 184 -17.43 -10.51 18.32
C LEU A 184 -17.80 -10.88 19.76
N LYS A 185 -17.90 -9.89 20.65
CA LYS A 185 -18.34 -10.09 22.03
C LYS A 185 -19.75 -10.65 22.10
N GLU A 186 -20.69 -10.11 21.32
CA GLU A 186 -22.07 -10.61 21.28
C GLU A 186 -22.14 -12.06 20.80
N LYS A 187 -21.34 -12.42 19.79
CA LYS A 187 -21.22 -13.82 19.35
C LYS A 187 -20.72 -14.70 20.49
N ASP A 188 -19.67 -14.30 21.21
CA ASP A 188 -19.10 -15.12 22.28
C ASP A 188 -20.08 -15.25 23.47
N ASP A 189 -20.81 -14.18 23.82
CA ASP A 189 -21.87 -14.18 24.83
C ASP A 189 -23.02 -15.14 24.46
N GLU A 190 -23.50 -15.09 23.22
CA GLU A 190 -24.56 -16.01 22.75
C GLU A 190 -24.06 -17.46 22.68
N MET A 191 -22.80 -17.68 22.28
CA MET A 191 -22.18 -19.01 22.32
C MET A 191 -22.07 -19.56 23.74
N HIS A 192 -21.79 -18.72 24.73
CA HIS A 192 -21.82 -19.11 26.14
C HIS A 192 -23.22 -19.55 26.58
N LYS A 193 -24.27 -18.78 26.23
CA LYS A 193 -25.67 -19.11 26.56
C LYS A 193 -26.14 -20.45 25.97
N ILE A 194 -25.61 -20.86 24.83
CA ILE A 194 -25.88 -22.20 24.24
C ILE A 194 -25.38 -23.32 25.17
N SER A 195 -24.24 -23.11 25.84
CA SER A 195 -23.64 -24.09 26.74
C SER A 195 -24.42 -24.22 28.06
N GLU A 196 -24.97 -23.11 28.56
CA GLU A 196 -25.69 -23.05 29.84
C GLU A 196 -27.14 -23.52 29.74
N THR A 197 -27.78 -23.29 28.60
CA THR A 197 -29.23 -23.53 28.45
C THR A 197 -29.52 -24.97 28.08
N ASN A 198 -30.38 -25.68 28.80
CA ASN A 198 -30.76 -27.06 28.47
C ASN A 198 -31.88 -27.18 27.43
N ASN A 199 -32.68 -26.12 27.20
CA ASN A 199 -33.80 -26.16 26.27
C ASN A 199 -33.30 -26.10 24.80
N PRO A 200 -33.64 -27.09 23.96
CA PRO A 200 -33.16 -27.14 22.57
C PRO A 200 -33.65 -25.98 21.69
N LEU A 201 -34.86 -25.46 21.92
CA LEU A 201 -35.38 -24.30 21.16
C LEU A 201 -34.61 -23.02 21.51
N MET A 202 -34.26 -22.85 22.79
CA MET A 202 -33.45 -21.71 23.23
C MET A 202 -32.02 -21.82 22.70
N LYS A 203 -31.42 -23.04 22.68
CA LYS A 203 -30.11 -23.25 22.03
C LYS A 203 -30.15 -22.86 20.55
N ALA A 204 -31.19 -23.24 19.82
CA ALA A 204 -31.34 -22.86 18.41
C ALA A 204 -31.47 -21.35 18.23
N LEU A 205 -32.19 -20.65 19.14
CA LEU A 205 -32.29 -19.20 19.14
C LEU A 205 -30.92 -18.53 19.38
N HIS A 206 -30.19 -18.95 20.43
CA HIS A 206 -28.86 -18.42 20.74
C HIS A 206 -27.86 -18.68 19.60
N TYR A 207 -27.93 -19.86 18.97
CA TYR A 207 -27.11 -20.17 17.80
C TYR A 207 -27.41 -19.25 16.62
N ARG A 208 -28.69 -18.95 16.35
CA ARG A 208 -29.10 -17.99 15.32
C ARG A 208 -28.56 -16.59 15.62
N ASN A 209 -28.63 -16.13 16.88
CA ASN A 209 -28.13 -14.82 17.28
C ASN A 209 -26.60 -14.73 17.12
N ALA A 210 -25.87 -15.77 17.55
CA ALA A 210 -24.42 -15.85 17.34
C ALA A 210 -24.06 -15.79 15.85
N TYR A 211 -24.81 -16.49 14.99
CA TYR A 211 -24.61 -16.42 13.54
C TYR A 211 -24.90 -15.03 12.96
N ALA A 212 -25.96 -14.37 13.41
CA ALA A 212 -26.28 -12.99 13.00
C ALA A 212 -25.20 -11.98 13.44
N ALA A 213 -24.54 -12.20 14.58
CA ALA A 213 -23.40 -11.40 15.02
C ALA A 213 -22.16 -11.64 14.14
N VAL A 214 -21.87 -12.89 13.75
CA VAL A 214 -20.80 -13.22 12.79
C VAL A 214 -21.06 -12.62 11.40
N GLU A 215 -22.30 -12.64 10.94
CA GLU A 215 -22.71 -12.02 9.68
C GLU A 215 -22.48 -10.51 9.71
N ARG A 216 -22.88 -9.84 10.80
CA ARG A 216 -22.59 -8.41 11.00
C ARG A 216 -21.09 -8.11 10.94
N TYR A 217 -20.27 -8.88 11.66
CA TYR A 217 -18.82 -8.73 11.61
C TYR A 217 -18.27 -8.93 10.19
N SER A 218 -18.76 -9.96 9.48
CA SER A 218 -18.30 -10.30 8.12
C SER A 218 -18.63 -9.23 7.08
N LEU A 219 -19.69 -8.44 7.31
CA LEU A 219 -20.09 -7.32 6.46
C LEU A 219 -19.33 -6.03 6.79
N MET A 220 -18.64 -5.95 7.93
CA MET A 220 -17.85 -4.78 8.30
C MET A 220 -16.52 -4.74 7.51
N PRO A 221 -16.05 -3.55 7.09
CA PRO A 221 -14.85 -3.40 6.27
C PRO A 221 -13.55 -3.49 7.10
N VAL A 222 -13.46 -4.39 8.08
CA VAL A 222 -12.33 -4.47 9.04
C VAL A 222 -10.97 -4.56 8.34
N LYS A 223 -10.84 -5.49 7.38
CA LYS A 223 -9.59 -5.68 6.59
C LYS A 223 -9.15 -4.44 5.82
N ARG A 224 -10.10 -3.60 5.41
CA ARG A 224 -9.80 -2.34 4.71
C ARG A 224 -9.28 -1.29 5.69
N MET A 225 -9.84 -1.26 6.90
CA MET A 225 -9.43 -0.34 7.96
C MET A 225 -8.08 -0.72 8.58
N GLU A 226 -7.63 -1.97 8.46
CA GLU A 226 -6.26 -2.38 8.81
C GLU A 226 -5.19 -1.63 8.00
N MET A 227 -5.52 -1.18 6.78
CA MET A 227 -4.60 -0.42 5.92
C MET A 227 -4.44 1.05 6.33
N VAL A 228 -5.29 1.56 7.23
CA VAL A 228 -5.17 2.92 7.75
C VAL A 228 -4.04 2.94 8.80
N PRO A 229 -2.98 3.72 8.60
CA PRO A 229 -1.78 3.63 9.42
C PRO A 229 -1.97 4.25 10.82
N GLY A 230 -1.25 3.68 11.79
CA GLY A 230 -1.06 4.26 13.14
C GLY A 230 -0.22 5.55 13.12
N ASP A 231 0.09 6.12 14.28
CA ASP A 231 1.00 7.27 14.40
C ASP A 231 2.47 6.89 14.15
N ASP A 232 2.83 5.67 14.49
CA ASP A 232 4.15 5.08 14.33
C ASP A 232 4.44 4.63 12.88
N GLU A 233 3.38 4.44 12.08
CA GLU A 233 3.49 3.94 10.71
C GLU A 233 3.49 5.04 9.66
N VAL A 234 3.61 6.30 10.07
CA VAL A 234 3.51 7.46 9.19
C VAL A 234 4.77 8.32 9.28
N LEU A 235 5.27 8.71 8.12
CA LEU A 235 6.34 9.68 7.95
C LEU A 235 5.75 11.02 7.54
N LYS A 236 6.01 12.09 8.31
CA LYS A 236 5.61 13.44 7.93
C LYS A 236 6.50 13.96 6.81
N LEU A 237 5.91 14.20 5.65
CA LEU A 237 6.50 14.96 4.55
C LEU A 237 6.22 16.46 4.72
N ARG A 238 6.72 17.28 3.79
CA ARG A 238 6.45 18.72 3.75
C ARG A 238 4.96 19.01 3.48
N ASN A 239 4.50 20.18 3.90
CA ASN A 239 3.14 20.69 3.67
C ASN A 239 2.02 19.81 4.27
N ASP A 240 2.20 19.29 5.48
CA ASP A 240 1.21 18.48 6.21
C ASP A 240 0.71 17.25 5.44
N LEU A 241 1.65 16.67 4.68
CA LEU A 241 1.47 15.39 4.04
C LEU A 241 2.12 14.29 4.84
N PHE A 242 1.49 13.14 4.77
CA PHE A 242 1.81 12.00 5.59
C PHE A 242 1.97 10.80 4.69
N LEU A 243 3.18 10.27 4.61
CA LEU A 243 3.51 9.10 3.81
C LEU A 243 3.44 7.88 4.71
N THR A 244 2.73 6.84 4.27
CA THR A 244 2.71 5.57 4.99
C THR A 244 4.06 4.88 4.82
N THR A 245 4.64 4.41 5.91
CA THR A 245 5.94 3.71 5.90
C THR A 245 5.88 2.38 5.15
N LYS A 246 4.71 1.74 5.13
CA LYS A 246 4.46 0.48 4.41
C LYS A 246 3.91 0.76 3.02
N GLY A 247 4.48 0.06 2.04
CA GLY A 247 4.09 0.11 0.63
C GLY A 247 4.09 -1.26 -0.01
N LEU A 248 3.73 -1.28 -1.29
CA LEU A 248 3.63 -2.49 -2.10
C LEU A 248 4.62 -2.44 -3.25
N ILE A 249 5.17 -3.61 -3.59
CA ILE A 249 6.03 -3.82 -4.76
C ILE A 249 5.24 -4.61 -5.79
N TRP A 250 5.14 -4.10 -7.01
CA TRP A 250 4.43 -4.80 -8.07
C TRP A 250 5.05 -4.55 -9.44
N THR A 251 4.78 -5.45 -10.37
CA THR A 251 5.20 -5.32 -11.78
C THR A 251 4.00 -5.44 -12.71
N LYS A 252 4.14 -4.96 -13.94
CA LYS A 252 3.14 -5.10 -15.00
C LYS A 252 3.66 -6.06 -16.06
N VAL A 253 3.08 -7.27 -16.08
CA VAL A 253 3.44 -8.30 -17.07
C VAL A 253 2.81 -7.94 -18.41
N LEU A 254 3.64 -7.58 -19.38
CA LEU A 254 3.24 -7.39 -20.78
C LEU A 254 3.25 -8.74 -21.52
N PRO A 255 2.39 -8.97 -22.52
CA PRO A 255 1.46 -8.03 -23.17
C PRO A 255 0.09 -7.93 -22.49
N ALA A 256 -0.26 -8.84 -21.58
CA ALA A 256 -1.58 -8.90 -20.96
C ALA A 256 -1.89 -7.67 -20.06
N GLY A 257 -0.86 -6.91 -19.68
CA GLY A 257 -1.00 -5.75 -18.82
C GLY A 257 -1.43 -6.09 -17.39
N ARG A 258 -1.30 -7.36 -17.00
CA ARG A 258 -1.68 -7.86 -15.68
C ARG A 258 -0.69 -7.35 -14.63
N GLN A 259 -1.21 -6.77 -13.57
CA GLN A 259 -0.42 -6.40 -12.40
C GLN A 259 -0.15 -7.65 -11.56
N VAL A 260 1.10 -7.80 -11.12
CA VAL A 260 1.54 -8.90 -10.25
C VAL A 260 2.19 -8.27 -9.03
N LEU A 261 1.63 -8.57 -7.85
CA LEU A 261 2.25 -8.21 -6.57
C LEU A 261 3.51 -9.06 -6.39
N LEU A 262 4.64 -8.40 -6.20
CA LEU A 262 5.94 -9.03 -5.96
C LEU A 262 6.26 -9.11 -4.47
N GLY A 263 5.75 -8.17 -3.66
CA GLY A 263 6.02 -8.13 -2.24
C GLY A 263 5.67 -6.79 -1.59
N THR A 264 6.36 -6.45 -0.51
CA THR A 264 6.10 -5.25 0.29
C THR A 264 7.35 -4.37 0.37
N ALA A 265 7.15 -3.07 0.52
CA ALA A 265 8.21 -2.10 0.72
C ALA A 265 8.03 -1.44 2.09
N THR A 266 9.12 -1.13 2.78
CA THR A 266 9.09 -0.43 4.06
C THR A 266 10.10 0.70 4.06
N ILE A 267 9.65 1.92 4.37
CA ILE A 267 10.52 3.09 4.54
C ILE A 267 11.18 3.00 5.91
N SER A 268 12.51 2.96 5.95
CA SER A 268 13.29 2.88 7.19
C SER A 268 13.60 4.25 7.79
N GLY A 269 13.57 5.32 6.98
CA GLY A 269 13.76 6.69 7.44
C GLY A 269 14.06 7.67 6.32
N THR A 270 14.24 8.94 6.70
CA THR A 270 14.77 9.99 5.82
C THR A 270 16.29 10.08 5.96
N VAL A 271 16.97 10.31 4.84
CA VAL A 271 18.43 10.51 4.83
C VAL A 271 18.69 12.01 4.74
N SER A 272 19.28 12.59 5.78
CA SER A 272 19.72 13.99 5.75
C SER A 272 21.07 14.10 5.05
N ASP A 273 21.22 15.13 4.21
CA ASP A 273 22.50 15.54 3.64
C ASP A 273 23.33 16.25 4.73
N GLU A 274 24.07 15.50 5.52
CA GLU A 274 25.14 16.03 6.39
C GLU A 274 26.43 16.30 5.60
#